data_AF-A0A2V5SLE3-F1
#
_entry.id   AF-A0A2V5SLE3-F1
#
_cell.length_a   1.000
_cell.length_b   1.000
_cell.length_c   1.000
_cell.angle_alpha   90.00
_cell.angle_beta   90.00
_cell.angle_gamma   90.00
#
_symmetry.space_group_name_H-M   'P 1'
#
loop_
_entity.id
_entity.type
_entity.pdbx_description
1 polymer ?
#
loop_
_entity_poly.entity_id
_entity_poly.type
_entity_poly.pdbx_seq_one_letter_code
_entity_poly.pdbx_strand_id
1 'polypeptide(L)' 'MRKTRIVLAIVAAYLILILFGHLPDHLILFPTKAPIDAGEAARKMVPFQNGELEVWTAKSYRAKQQAGADIYVLRFYG' A
#
# COMPACT_ATOMS: atom_id res chain seq x y z
N MET A 1 -6.98 14.15 -37.90
CA MET A 1 -5.95 13.15 -37.53
C MET A 1 -4.93 13.62 -36.49
N ARG A 2 -4.37 14.84 -36.56
CA ARG A 2 -3.36 15.33 -35.58
C ARG A 2 -3.89 15.45 -34.14
N LYS A 3 -5.11 15.95 -33.95
CA LYS A 3 -5.76 16.03 -32.62
C LYS A 3 -6.00 14.65 -31.99
N THR A 4 -6.44 13.68 -32.81
CA THR A 4 -6.66 12.30 -32.37
C THR A 4 -5.38 11.64 -31.86
N ARG A 5 -4.25 11.86 -32.55
CA ARG A 5 -2.94 11.36 -32.12
C ARG A 5 -2.49 11.97 -30.79
N ILE A 6 -2.78 13.25 -30.56
CA ILE A 6 -2.44 13.93 -29.30
C ILE A 6 -3.27 13.36 -28.15
N VAL A 7 -4.59 13.18 -28.34
CA VAL A 7 -5.46 12.57 -27.33
C VAL A 7 -5.00 11.15 -27.00
N LEU A 8 -4.67 10.36 -28.02
CA LEU A 8 -4.17 9.00 -27.81
C LEU A 8 -2.86 8.98 -27.02
N ALA A 9 -1.95 9.90 -27.30
CA ALA A 9 -0.67 10.01 -26.58
C ALA A 9 -0.88 10.39 -25.10
N ILE A 10 -1.82 11.29 -24.80
CA ILE A 10 -2.16 11.68 -23.42
C ILE A 10 -2.75 10.48 -22.66
N VAL A 11 -3.69 9.75 -23.27
CA VAL A 11 -4.30 8.55 -22.65
C VAL A 11 -3.24 7.48 -22.41
N ALA A 12 -2.37 7.22 -23.39
CA ALA A 12 -1.29 6.25 -23.24
C ALA A 12 -0.31 6.66 -22.13
N ALA A 13 0.11 7.92 -22.09
CA ALA A 13 0.99 8.43 -21.03
C ALA A 13 0.34 8.30 -19.65
N TYR A 14 -0.96 8.61 -19.53
CA TYR A 14 -1.71 8.48 -18.28
C TYR A 14 -1.80 7.02 -17.81
N LEU A 15 -2.08 6.08 -18.72
CA LEU A 15 -2.12 4.65 -18.41
C LEU A 15 -0.73 4.11 -18.00
N ILE A 16 0.33 4.52 -18.69
CA ILE A 16 1.71 4.16 -18.34
C ILE A 16 2.04 4.65 -16.93
N LEU A 17 1.68 5.90 -16.60
CA LEU A 17 1.93 6.48 -15.28
C LEU A 17 1.19 5.72 -14.16
N ILE A 18 -0.04 5.27 -14.41
CA ILE A 18 -0.81 4.48 -13.44
C ILE A 18 -0.22 3.07 -13.26
N LEU A 19 0.09 2.38 -14.37
CA LEU A 19 0.56 0.99 -14.34
C LEU A 19 1.97 0.88 -13.77
N PHE A 20 2.87 1.80 -14.12
CA PHE A 20 4.27 1.77 -13.67
C PHE A 20 4.51 2.58 -12.39
N GLY A 21 3.56 3.42 -11.98
CA GLY A 21 3.61 4.14 -10.70
C GLY A 21 3.20 3.29 -9.50
N HIS A 22 2.88 2.00 -9.69
CA HIS A 22 2.40 1.09 -8.64
C HIS A 22 1.21 1.64 -7.83
N LEU A 23 0.44 2.60 -8.38
CA LEU A 23 -0.76 3.16 -7.75
C LEU A 23 -1.79 2.08 -7.36
N PRO A 24 -2.03 1.03 -8.19
CA PRO A 24 -2.92 -0.07 -7.81
C PRO A 24 -2.41 -0.84 -6.60
N ASP A 25 -1.09 -0.95 -6.41
CA ASP A 25 -0.47 -1.69 -5.31
C ASP A 25 -0.46 -0.90 -4.00
N HIS A 26 -0.60 0.43 -4.07
CA HIS A 26 -0.80 1.29 -2.89
C HIS A 26 -2.23 1.25 -2.35
N LEU A 27 -3.19 0.71 -3.11
CA LEU A 27 -4.52 0.39 -2.60
C LEU A 27 -4.43 -0.96 -1.89
N ILE A 28 -4.10 -0.88 -0.59
CA ILE A 28 -4.00 -1.97 0.38
C ILE A 28 -5.29 -2.81 0.40
N LEU A 29 -5.51 -3.69 -0.59
CA LEU A 29 -6.70 -4.54 -0.64
C LEU A 29 -6.44 -5.94 -1.21
N PHE A 30 -5.27 -6.22 -1.79
CA PHE A 30 -4.97 -7.55 -2.32
C PHE A 30 -3.53 -7.99 -2.07
N PRO A 31 -3.28 -9.31 -1.97
CA PRO A 31 -1.94 -9.85 -1.74
C PRO A 31 -1.07 -9.59 -2.98
N THR A 32 -0.25 -8.54 -2.89
CA THR A 32 0.78 -8.27 -3.91
C THR A 32 1.99 -9.17 -3.64
N LYS A 33 2.60 -9.67 -4.72
CA LYS A 33 3.89 -10.39 -4.68
C LYS A 33 5.08 -9.43 -4.78
N ALA A 34 4.81 -8.13 -4.96
CA ALA A 34 5.85 -7.11 -4.98
C ALA A 34 6.47 -6.96 -3.58
N PRO A 35 7.76 -6.60 -3.48
CA PRO A 35 8.35 -6.23 -2.19
C PRO A 35 7.56 -5.06 -1.62
N ILE A 36 6.85 -5.29 -0.51
CA ILE A 36 6.14 -4.22 0.19
C ILE A 36 7.21 -3.36 0.86
N ASP A 37 7.43 -2.15 0.35
CA ASP A 37 8.16 -1.13 1.09
C ASP A 37 7.29 -0.69 2.27
N ALA A 38 7.55 -1.31 3.41
CA ALA A 38 6.84 -1.08 4.65
C ALA A 38 7.10 0.31 5.25
N GLY A 39 8.05 1.07 4.70
CA GLY A 39 8.63 2.23 5.35
C GLY A 39 9.14 1.84 6.75
N GLU A 40 8.64 2.53 7.78
CA GLU A 40 8.97 2.23 9.19
C GLU A 40 8.03 1.19 9.84
N ALA A 41 7.17 0.52 9.08
CA ALA A 41 6.25 -0.45 9.65
C ALA A 41 7.00 -1.69 10.14
N ALA A 42 6.90 -1.99 11.43
CA ALA A 42 7.48 -3.18 12.02
C ALA A 42 6.60 -4.40 11.70
N ARG A 43 7.18 -5.37 11.00
CA ARG A 43 6.57 -6.68 10.70
C ARG A 43 6.86 -7.66 11.83
N LYS A 44 5.82 -8.31 12.36
CA LYS A 44 5.95 -9.35 13.37
C LYS A 44 5.01 -10.52 13.07
N MET A 45 5.57 -11.72 13.06
CA MET A 45 4.79 -12.96 13.06
C MET A 45 4.43 -13.30 14.50
N VAL A 46 3.16 -13.53 14.78
CA VAL A 46 2.69 -14.00 16.09
C VAL A 46 1.93 -15.31 15.93
N PRO A 47 2.15 -16.30 16.81
CA PRO A 47 1.33 -17.51 16.80
C PRO A 47 -0.15 -17.15 16.98
N PHE A 48 -1.00 -17.68 16.09
CA PHE A 48 -2.43 -17.42 16.16
C PHE A 48 -3.21 -18.67 15.74
N GLN A 49 -3.92 -19.26 16.71
CA GLN A 49 -4.64 -20.52 16.54
C GLN A 49 -3.72 -21.62 15.99
N ASN A 50 -4.11 -22.24 14.87
CA ASN A 50 -3.35 -23.31 14.20
C ASN A 50 -2.42 -22.77 13.09
N GLY A 51 -2.08 -21.48 13.13
CA GLY A 51 -1.22 -20.86 12.14
C GLY A 51 -0.43 -19.67 12.69
N GLU A 52 0.10 -18.87 11.77
CA GLU A 52 0.82 -17.65 12.10
C GLU A 52 0.01 -16.44 11.62
N LEU A 53 -0.15 -15.45 12.49
CA LEU A 53 -0.73 -14.16 12.16
C LEU A 53 0.41 -13.17 11.90
N GLU A 54 0.36 -12.55 10.73
CA GLU A 54 1.27 -11.49 10.39
C GLU A 54 0.70 -10.14 10.84
N VAL A 55 1.46 -9.42 11.65
CA VAL A 55 1.09 -8.10 12.18
C VAL A 55 2.07 -7.06 11.66
N TRP A 56 1.54 -6.02 11.04
CA TRP A 56 2.31 -4.86 10.57
C TRP A 56 1.93 -3.64 11.42
N THR A 57 2.91 -3.04 12.09
CA THR A 57 2.69 -1.87 12.95
C THR A 57 3.42 -0.66 12.39
N ALA A 58 2.67 0.35 11.95
CA ALA A 58 3.22 1.64 11.56
C ALA A 58 2.88 2.72 12.61
N LYS A 59 3.82 3.63 12.90
CA LYS A 59 3.57 4.82 13.71
C LYS A 59 3.54 6.05 12.83
N SER A 60 2.46 6.81 12.89
CA SER A 60 2.40 8.12 12.26
C SER A 60 3.42 9.07 12.91
N TYR A 61 3.88 10.07 12.17
CA TYR A 61 4.86 11.03 12.67
C TYR A 61 4.39 11.73 13.96
N ARG A 62 3.10 12.08 14.04
CA ARG A 62 2.49 12.65 15.25
C ARG A 62 2.48 11.67 16.43
N ALA A 63 2.17 10.40 16.18
CA ALA A 63 2.18 9.35 17.21
C ALA A 63 3.59 9.07 17.77
N LYS A 64 4.66 9.48 17.07
CA LYS A 64 6.04 9.41 17.60
C LYS A 64 6.36 10.56 18.55
N GLN A 65 5.67 11.70 18.44
CA GLN A 65 5.95 12.90 19.21
C GLN A 65 5.12 13.02 20.50
N GLN A 66 3.97 12.35 20.57
CA GLN A 66 3.14 12.30 21.77
C GLN A 66 3.29 10.96 22.51
N ALA A 67 3.26 11.01 23.84
CA ALA A 67 3.38 9.82 24.70
C ALA A 67 2.18 8.84 24.60
N GLY A 68 1.10 9.26 23.93
CA GLY A 68 -0.08 8.44 23.65
C GLY A 68 -0.52 8.59 22.20
N ALA A 69 -0.97 7.48 21.61
CA ALA A 69 -1.49 7.45 20.25
C ALA A 69 -2.72 6.55 20.21
N ASP A 70 -3.75 6.98 19.47
CA ASP A 70 -4.90 6.13 19.17
C ASP A 70 -4.48 4.98 18.26
N ILE A 71 -4.95 3.78 18.57
CA ILE A 71 -4.61 2.55 17.83
C ILE A 71 -5.77 2.23 16.89
N TYR A 72 -5.47 2.09 15.60
CA TYR A 72 -6.41 1.66 14.58
C TYR A 72 -6.00 0.27 14.07
N VAL A 73 -6.94 -0.67 14.07
CA VAL A 73 -6.71 -2.05 13.61
C VAL A 73 -7.50 -2.27 12.33
N LEU A 74 -6.79 -2.50 11.22
CA LEU A 74 -7.40 -2.93 9.97
C LEU A 74 -7.13 -4.43 9.79
N ARG A 75 -8.20 -5.20 9.65
CA ARG A 75 -8.12 -6.64 9.36
C ARG A 75 -8.46 -6.86 7.90
N PHE A 76 -7.52 -7.44 7.18
CA PHE A 76 -7.75 -7.94 5.82
C PHE A 76 -8.05 -9.42 5.90
N TYR A 77 -9.10 -9.85 5.22
CA TYR A 77 -9.44 -11.25 5.03
C TYR A 77 -8.93 -11.63 3.64
N GLY A 78 -7.95 -12.53 3.60
CA GLY A 78 -7.36 -13.09 2.39
C GLY A 78 -7.21 -14.59 2.54
#